data_AF-A0A2U1VU91-F1
#
_entry.id   AF-A0A2U1VU91-F1
#
_cell.length_a   1.000
_cell.length_b   1.000
_cell.length_c   1.000
_cell.angle_alpha   90.00
_cell.angle_beta   90.00
_cell.angle_gamma   90.00
#
_symmetry.space_group_name_H-M   'P 1'
#
loop_
_entity.id
_entity.type
_entity.pdbx_description
1 polymer ?
#
loop_
_entity_poly.entity_id
_entity_poly.type
_entity_poly.pdbx_seq_one_letter_code
_entity_poly.pdbx_strand_id
1 'polypeptide(L)'
;MSTDPPPFERHHRTAQALVSTFQEALEPQFTAKGALSRDEFTRAMGLMMAHWPSVLPLFAAICQSCTKSCGAAACHGCEGRPAEEPRRLFHADGRRRDFATRLLVSALRTKVPERMDPVTGATFPQVIVPSLQASLTGLFYEKEWEALNASALSIYNRLGTDQDAEVWRRLADEDTLAVLADTTFVRVMLRFRQFHQQRQTFMRRMTDRLRDQRFVFADQHFEALFDALFGRLRAGLRTEFDRAHIDVHYGEGTADALMRIFDQFDKHRMEQAAPVHVLGGRQMPRPMLAQRSMLGATPGAKRR
;
A
#
# COMPACT_ATOMS: atom_id res chain seq x y z
N MET A 1 -40.27 27.97 -3.00
CA MET A 1 -39.76 26.66 -3.48
C MET A 1 -38.40 26.94 -4.11
N SER A 2 -37.30 26.60 -3.44
CA SER A 2 -35.95 26.88 -3.95
C SER A 2 -35.62 25.86 -5.04
N THR A 3 -35.61 26.30 -6.29
CA THR A 3 -35.13 25.55 -7.47
C THR A 3 -33.63 25.72 -7.60
N ASP A 4 -32.87 25.24 -6.63
CA ASP A 4 -31.43 25.11 -6.79
C ASP A 4 -31.14 23.74 -7.41
N PRO A 5 -30.61 23.68 -8.66
CA PRO A 5 -30.18 22.41 -9.23
C PRO A 5 -29.07 21.82 -8.35
N PRO A 6 -28.98 20.47 -8.26
CA PRO A 6 -28.04 19.79 -7.39
C PRO A 6 -26.60 20.29 -7.65
N PRO A 7 -25.75 20.36 -6.61
CA PRO A 7 -24.42 20.97 -6.68
C PRO A 7 -23.54 20.42 -7.81
N PHE A 8 -23.81 19.18 -8.25
CA PHE A 8 -23.15 18.53 -9.36
C PHE A 8 -23.35 19.24 -10.70
N GLU A 9 -24.58 19.59 -11.08
CA GLU A 9 -24.87 20.20 -12.40
C GLU A 9 -24.21 21.58 -12.59
N ARG A 10 -24.02 22.34 -11.50
CA ARG A 10 -23.34 23.65 -11.54
C ARG A 10 -21.87 23.53 -11.96
N HIS A 11 -21.21 22.44 -11.59
CA HIS A 11 -19.79 22.20 -11.89
C HIS A 11 -19.56 21.64 -13.30
N HIS A 12 -20.60 21.14 -13.98
CA HIS A 12 -20.48 20.58 -15.34
C HIS A 12 -20.09 21.64 -16.36
N ARG A 13 -20.72 22.83 -16.31
CA ARG A 13 -20.43 23.93 -17.23
C ARG A 13 -19.02 24.47 -17.02
N THR A 14 -18.56 24.55 -15.76
CA THR A 14 -17.19 24.98 -15.44
C THR A 14 -16.15 23.96 -15.90
N ALA A 15 -16.41 22.66 -15.72
CA ALA A 15 -15.53 21.60 -16.19
C ALA A 15 -15.42 21.60 -17.73
N GLN A 16 -16.54 21.80 -18.42
CA GLN A 16 -16.55 21.90 -19.89
C GLN A 16 -15.76 23.12 -20.38
N ALA A 17 -15.94 24.28 -19.74
CA ALA A 17 -15.19 25.49 -20.06
C ALA A 17 -13.68 25.33 -19.83
N LEU A 18 -13.26 24.69 -18.73
CA LEU A 18 -11.86 24.42 -18.45
C LEU A 18 -11.23 23.53 -19.52
N VAL A 19 -11.94 22.48 -19.94
CA VAL A 19 -11.46 21.55 -20.97
C VAL A 19 -11.29 22.26 -22.32
N SER A 20 -12.24 23.11 -22.71
CA SER A 20 -12.09 23.92 -23.93
C SER A 20 -10.92 24.90 -23.84
N THR A 21 -10.71 25.55 -22.69
CA THR A 21 -9.57 26.47 -22.50
C THR A 21 -8.23 25.71 -22.51
N PHE A 22 -8.18 24.50 -21.96
CA PHE A 22 -6.99 23.64 -22.05
C PHE A 22 -6.69 23.20 -23.48
N GLN A 23 -7.72 22.93 -24.28
CA GLN A 23 -7.56 22.64 -25.70
C GLN A 23 -6.88 23.81 -26.41
N GLU A 24 -7.42 25.02 -26.25
CA GLU A 24 -6.89 26.25 -26.89
C GLU A 24 -5.46 26.57 -26.44
N ALA A 25 -5.12 26.34 -25.16
CA ALA A 25 -3.80 26.65 -24.61
C ALA A 25 -2.71 25.63 -25.01
N LEU A 26 -3.05 24.36 -25.20
CA LEU A 26 -2.08 23.28 -25.44
C LEU A 26 -1.92 22.93 -26.93
N GLU A 27 -2.91 23.23 -27.76
CA GLU A 27 -2.88 23.05 -29.21
C GLU A 27 -1.59 23.59 -29.89
N PRO A 28 -1.11 24.82 -29.60
CA PRO A 28 0.13 25.32 -30.21
C PRO A 28 1.38 24.56 -29.73
N GLN A 29 1.38 24.03 -28.51
CA GLN A 29 2.53 23.31 -27.95
C GLN A 29 2.69 21.90 -28.53
N PHE A 30 1.58 21.19 -28.75
CA PHE A 30 1.62 19.85 -29.35
C PHE A 30 1.96 19.90 -30.84
N THR A 31 1.43 20.90 -31.54
CA THR A 31 1.74 21.13 -32.96
C THR A 31 3.22 21.48 -33.16
N ALA A 32 3.79 22.31 -32.29
CA ALA A 32 5.21 22.70 -32.36
C ALA A 32 6.19 21.55 -32.08
N LYS A 33 5.79 20.57 -31.27
CA LYS A 33 6.63 19.41 -30.90
C LYS A 33 6.46 18.19 -31.81
N GLY A 34 5.54 18.25 -32.78
CA GLY A 34 5.29 17.16 -33.74
C GLY A 34 4.80 15.84 -33.10
N ALA A 35 4.38 15.87 -31.83
CA ALA A 35 3.98 14.67 -31.09
C ALA A 35 2.54 14.23 -31.40
N LEU A 36 1.71 15.14 -31.89
CA LEU A 36 0.33 14.91 -32.32
C LEU A 36 -0.03 15.94 -33.40
N SER A 37 -0.71 15.50 -34.46
CA SER A 37 -1.24 16.43 -35.45
C SER A 37 -2.44 17.19 -34.88
N ARG A 38 -2.66 18.41 -35.39
CA ARG A 38 -3.79 19.27 -35.00
C ARG A 38 -5.14 18.55 -35.15
N ASP A 39 -5.28 17.77 -36.21
CA ASP A 39 -6.51 17.04 -36.53
C ASP A 39 -6.75 15.86 -35.57
N GLU A 40 -5.70 15.16 -35.15
CA GLU A 40 -5.80 14.07 -34.17
C GLU A 40 -6.15 14.60 -32.78
N PHE A 41 -5.55 15.70 -32.36
CA PHE A 41 -5.86 16.33 -31.08
C PHE A 41 -7.31 16.84 -31.05
N THR A 42 -7.73 17.53 -32.10
CA THR A 42 -9.11 18.04 -32.23
C THR A 42 -10.12 16.89 -32.26
N ARG A 43 -9.79 15.78 -32.94
CA ARG A 43 -10.65 14.59 -33.00
C ARG A 43 -10.77 13.90 -31.65
N ALA A 44 -9.67 13.74 -30.91
CA ALA A 44 -9.68 13.15 -29.57
C ALA A 44 -10.52 13.98 -28.59
N MET A 45 -10.36 15.29 -28.62
CA MET A 45 -11.14 16.23 -27.79
C MET A 45 -12.61 16.24 -28.18
N GLY A 46 -12.93 16.19 -29.49
CA GLY A 46 -14.28 16.06 -30.00
C GLY A 46 -14.97 14.78 -29.53
N LEU A 47 -14.26 13.64 -29.53
CA LEU A 47 -14.79 12.37 -29.03
C LEU A 47 -15.06 12.42 -27.52
N MET A 48 -14.16 13.06 -26.76
CA MET A 48 -14.33 13.25 -25.31
C MET A 48 -15.54 14.14 -24.99
N MET A 49 -15.77 15.22 -25.76
CA MET A 49 -16.95 16.07 -25.63
C MET A 49 -18.23 15.38 -26.09
N ALA A 50 -18.18 14.54 -27.13
CA ALA A 50 -19.33 13.76 -27.57
C ALA A 50 -19.78 12.71 -26.54
N HIS A 51 -18.85 12.20 -25.73
CA HIS A 51 -19.11 11.22 -24.65
C HIS A 51 -19.06 11.87 -23.27
N TRP A 52 -19.34 13.18 -23.19
CA TRP A 52 -19.23 13.97 -21.97
C TRP A 52 -19.95 13.37 -20.75
N PRO A 53 -21.18 12.82 -20.87
CA PRO A 53 -21.85 12.17 -19.73
C PRO A 53 -21.06 11.00 -19.13
N SER A 54 -20.27 10.28 -19.92
CA SER A 54 -19.43 9.17 -19.49
C SER A 54 -18.08 9.63 -18.90
N VAL A 55 -17.61 10.81 -19.29
CA VAL A 55 -16.36 11.43 -18.82
C VAL A 55 -16.59 12.23 -17.52
N LEU A 56 -17.82 12.67 -17.30
CA LEU A 56 -18.24 13.49 -16.18
C LEU A 56 -17.94 12.88 -14.80
N PRO A 57 -18.16 11.58 -14.56
CA PRO A 57 -17.76 10.93 -13.31
C PRO A 57 -16.24 11.04 -13.02
N LEU A 58 -15.41 11.07 -14.06
CA LEU A 58 -13.96 11.25 -13.92
C LEU A 58 -13.60 12.68 -13.49
N PHE A 59 -14.31 13.68 -14.01
CA PHE A 59 -14.16 15.07 -13.58
C PHE A 59 -14.65 15.29 -12.15
N ALA A 60 -15.80 14.69 -11.80
CA ALA A 60 -16.36 14.73 -10.46
C ALA A 60 -15.37 14.24 -9.39
N ALA A 61 -14.63 13.18 -9.72
CA ALA A 61 -13.67 12.54 -8.85
C ALA A 61 -12.43 13.42 -8.56
N ILE A 62 -12.07 14.32 -9.46
CA ILE A 62 -10.89 15.20 -9.34
C ILE A 62 -11.29 16.59 -8.82
N CYS A 63 -12.56 16.96 -8.96
CA CYS A 63 -13.07 18.25 -8.51
C CYS A 63 -13.13 18.33 -6.98
N GLN A 64 -12.28 19.18 -6.39
CA GLN A 64 -12.18 19.35 -4.94
C GLN A 64 -13.49 19.85 -4.27
N SER A 65 -14.35 20.56 -5.01
CA SER A 65 -15.66 20.99 -4.48
C SER A 65 -16.67 19.85 -4.43
N CYS A 66 -16.65 18.96 -5.43
CA CYS A 66 -17.51 17.77 -5.48
C CYS A 66 -17.10 16.73 -4.42
N THR A 67 -15.79 16.56 -4.18
CA THR A 67 -15.31 15.60 -3.18
C THR A 67 -15.53 16.06 -1.74
N LYS A 68 -15.53 17.37 -1.48
CA LYS A 68 -15.84 17.94 -0.15
C LYS A 68 -17.34 17.90 0.19
N SER A 69 -18.22 17.98 -0.80
CA SER A 69 -19.68 17.96 -0.58
C SER A 69 -20.26 16.56 -0.38
N CYS A 70 -19.64 15.51 -0.93
CA CYS A 70 -20.06 14.11 -0.72
C CYS A 70 -19.58 13.50 0.62
N GLY A 71 -18.77 14.21 1.41
CA GLY A 71 -18.22 13.73 2.68
C GLY A 71 -19.16 13.81 3.88
N ALA A 72 -20.36 14.40 3.73
CA ALA A 72 -21.32 14.54 4.82
C ALA A 72 -22.76 14.41 4.29
N ALA A 73 -23.45 13.37 4.77
CA ALA A 73 -24.89 13.09 4.65
C ALA A 73 -25.45 12.58 3.30
N ALA A 74 -26.01 11.36 3.38
CA ALA A 74 -27.16 10.83 2.65
C ALA A 74 -27.17 10.84 1.10
N CYS A 75 -26.89 9.66 0.52
CA CYS A 75 -27.56 9.23 -0.71
C CYS A 75 -28.48 8.04 -0.38
N HIS A 76 -29.67 8.35 0.14
CA HIS A 76 -30.85 7.48 -0.01
C HIS A 76 -31.40 7.70 -1.42
N GLY A 77 -31.40 6.65 -2.25
CA GLY A 77 -32.07 6.72 -3.56
C GLY A 77 -31.45 5.88 -4.67
N CYS A 78 -31.06 4.62 -4.41
CA CYS A 78 -30.84 3.62 -5.45
C CYS A 78 -31.34 2.27 -4.91
N GLU A 79 -32.66 2.09 -4.85
CA GLU A 79 -33.27 0.78 -4.58
C GLU A 79 -33.22 -0.08 -5.84
N GLY A 80 -32.85 -1.36 -5.67
CA GLY A 80 -33.15 -2.41 -6.65
C GLY A 80 -31.96 -3.09 -7.34
N ARG A 81 -31.03 -3.69 -6.59
CA ARG A 81 -30.28 -4.89 -7.04
C ARG A 81 -29.71 -5.65 -5.83
N PRO A 82 -29.75 -7.00 -5.83
CA PRO A 82 -29.34 -7.78 -4.68
C PRO A 82 -27.84 -7.62 -4.46
N ALA A 83 -27.43 -7.75 -3.20
CA ALA A 83 -26.11 -7.48 -2.67
C ALA A 83 -24.98 -8.25 -3.41
N GLU A 84 -24.41 -7.64 -4.44
CA GLU A 84 -22.99 -7.81 -4.74
C GLU A 84 -22.23 -6.76 -3.93
N GLU A 85 -21.20 -7.22 -3.23
CA GLU A 85 -20.29 -6.43 -2.40
C GLU A 85 -19.93 -5.10 -3.07
N PRO A 86 -19.79 -4.01 -2.30
CA PRO A 86 -19.52 -2.70 -2.87
C PRO A 86 -18.24 -2.78 -3.69
N ARG A 87 -18.39 -2.72 -5.02
CA ARG A 87 -17.30 -2.41 -5.97
C ARG A 87 -16.69 -1.10 -5.50
N ARG A 88 -15.66 -1.19 -4.66
CA ARG A 88 -14.85 -0.06 -4.20
C ARG A 88 -14.08 0.46 -5.41
N LEU A 89 -14.77 1.33 -6.15
CA LEU A 89 -14.29 2.09 -7.27
C LEU A 89 -13.12 2.98 -6.83
N PHE A 90 -11.97 2.74 -7.47
CA PHE A 90 -10.86 3.66 -7.73
C PHE A 90 -10.24 4.41 -6.54
N HIS A 91 -9.12 3.87 -6.04
CA HIS A 91 -8.13 4.63 -5.27
C HIS A 91 -7.24 5.47 -6.22
N ALA A 92 -7.27 6.79 -6.06
CA ALA A 92 -6.49 7.77 -6.82
C ALA A 92 -5.01 7.87 -6.39
N ASP A 93 -4.40 6.75 -5.99
CA ASP A 93 -3.02 6.75 -5.48
C ASP A 93 -2.03 6.25 -6.54
N GLY A 94 -0.83 6.85 -6.54
CA GLY A 94 0.36 6.37 -7.27
C GLY A 94 0.71 4.89 -7.02
N ARG A 95 0.03 4.24 -6.06
CA ARG A 95 -0.03 2.78 -5.86
C ARG A 95 -0.34 1.97 -7.11
N ARG A 96 -1.14 2.46 -8.08
CA ARG A 96 -1.40 1.70 -9.33
C ARG A 96 -0.14 1.43 -10.14
N ARG A 97 0.93 2.22 -9.97
CA ARG A 97 2.21 2.03 -10.68
C ARG A 97 3.24 1.25 -9.86
N ASP A 98 2.99 1.00 -8.57
CA ASP A 98 3.87 0.25 -7.68
C ASP A 98 3.35 -1.19 -7.46
N PHE A 99 3.48 -1.99 -8.51
CA PHE A 99 3.09 -3.38 -8.57
C PHE A 99 3.86 -4.26 -7.57
N ALA A 100 5.12 -3.95 -7.26
CA ALA A 100 5.89 -4.68 -6.25
C ALA A 100 5.25 -4.52 -4.85
N THR A 101 4.96 -3.29 -4.44
CA THR A 101 4.25 -3.04 -3.19
C THR A 101 2.85 -3.65 -3.22
N ARG A 102 2.11 -3.53 -4.33
CA ARG A 102 0.78 -4.14 -4.46
C ARG A 102 0.82 -5.65 -4.24
N LEU A 103 1.79 -6.33 -4.85
CA LEU A 103 1.99 -7.77 -4.66
C LEU A 103 2.25 -8.11 -3.18
N LEU A 104 3.12 -7.36 -2.50
CA LEU A 104 3.38 -7.57 -1.07
C LEU A 104 2.12 -7.29 -0.21
N VAL A 105 1.42 -6.19 -0.48
CA VAL A 105 0.19 -5.80 0.26
C VAL A 105 -0.94 -6.79 0.00
N SER A 106 -1.01 -7.40 -1.18
CA SER A 106 -2.00 -8.44 -1.46
C SER A 106 -1.82 -9.65 -0.53
N ALA A 107 -0.58 -10.03 -0.20
CA ALA A 107 -0.29 -11.10 0.76
C ALA A 107 -0.65 -10.69 2.20
N LEU A 108 -0.47 -9.42 2.52
CA LEU A 108 -0.84 -8.88 3.83
C LEU A 108 -2.37 -8.94 4.04
N ARG A 109 -3.14 -8.51 3.05
CA ARG A 109 -4.62 -8.46 3.12
C ARG A 109 -5.27 -9.83 3.24
N THR A 110 -4.67 -10.87 2.65
CA THR A 110 -5.21 -12.23 2.74
C THR A 110 -4.97 -12.88 4.10
N LYS A 111 -3.94 -12.46 4.84
CA LYS A 111 -3.54 -13.11 6.10
C LYS A 111 -3.81 -12.30 7.36
N VAL A 112 -3.95 -10.98 7.25
CA VAL A 112 -4.14 -10.11 8.41
C VAL A 112 -5.56 -9.56 8.41
N PRO A 113 -6.39 -9.93 9.40
CA PRO A 113 -7.75 -9.41 9.49
C PRO A 113 -7.74 -7.93 9.83
N GLU A 114 -8.77 -7.22 9.36
CA GLU A 114 -8.92 -5.80 9.66
C GLU A 114 -9.23 -5.59 11.14
N ARG A 115 -8.49 -4.70 11.79
CA ARG A 115 -8.69 -4.31 13.18
C ARG A 115 -8.69 -2.80 13.29
N MET A 116 -9.77 -2.25 13.84
CA MET A 116 -9.89 -0.82 14.09
C MET A 116 -9.31 -0.48 15.46
N ASP A 117 -8.44 0.51 15.52
CA ASP A 117 -8.01 1.12 16.77
C ASP A 117 -9.16 1.97 17.32
N PRO A 118 -9.70 1.66 18.51
CA PRO A 118 -10.85 2.37 19.08
C PRO A 118 -10.54 3.83 19.44
N VAL A 119 -9.26 4.19 19.61
CA VAL A 119 -8.85 5.56 20.00
C VAL A 119 -8.67 6.45 18.78
N THR A 120 -8.05 5.93 17.72
CA THR A 120 -7.70 6.72 16.52
C THR A 120 -8.68 6.54 15.37
N GLY A 121 -9.51 5.49 15.39
CA GLY A 121 -10.35 5.08 14.26
C GLY A 121 -9.56 4.48 13.09
N ALA A 122 -8.24 4.33 13.22
CA ALA A 122 -7.40 3.80 12.17
C ALA A 122 -7.60 2.29 12.01
N THR A 123 -7.67 1.80 10.78
CA THR A 123 -7.85 0.37 10.49
C THR A 123 -6.54 -0.27 10.06
N PHE A 124 -6.01 -1.20 10.85
CA PHE A 124 -4.89 -2.06 10.46
C PHE A 124 -5.39 -3.22 9.60
N PRO A 125 -4.71 -3.63 8.51
CA PRO A 125 -3.42 -3.11 8.02
C PRO A 125 -3.54 -1.91 7.08
N GLN A 126 -4.74 -1.40 6.77
CA GLN A 126 -4.92 -0.32 5.78
C GLN A 126 -4.11 0.95 6.10
N VAL A 127 -4.08 1.35 7.38
CA VAL A 127 -3.36 2.52 7.90
C VAL A 127 -1.86 2.47 7.60
N ILE A 128 -1.27 1.27 7.59
CA ILE A 128 0.17 1.12 7.42
C ILE A 128 0.62 1.08 5.95
N VAL A 129 -0.30 0.89 5.00
CA VAL A 129 0.05 0.61 3.59
C VAL A 129 0.91 1.71 2.94
N PRO A 130 0.58 3.01 3.04
CA PRO A 130 1.41 4.05 2.44
C PRO A 130 2.81 4.13 3.07
N SER A 131 2.89 4.00 4.40
CA SER A 131 4.17 3.97 5.12
C SER A 131 4.99 2.74 4.78
N LEU A 132 4.33 1.60 4.60
CA LEU A 132 4.94 0.34 4.17
C LEU A 132 5.53 0.49 2.77
N GLN A 133 4.78 1.03 1.81
CA GLN A 133 5.25 1.31 0.45
C GLN A 133 6.57 2.08 0.50
N ALA A 134 6.55 3.25 1.14
CA ALA A 134 7.72 4.11 1.20
C ALA A 134 8.88 3.47 2.00
N SER A 135 8.59 2.56 2.94
CA SER A 135 9.61 1.88 3.75
C SER A 135 10.28 0.79 2.94
N LEU A 136 9.52 0.04 2.15
CA LEU A 136 9.99 -0.99 1.24
C LEU A 136 10.84 -0.39 0.12
N THR A 137 10.36 0.65 -0.56
CA THR A 137 11.14 1.34 -1.60
C THR A 137 12.47 1.84 -1.04
N GLY A 138 12.49 2.35 0.19
CA GLY A 138 13.70 2.81 0.87
C GLY A 138 14.67 1.72 1.35
N LEU A 139 14.41 0.43 1.07
CA LEU A 139 15.35 -0.69 1.29
C LEU A 139 16.19 -0.99 0.05
N PHE A 140 15.85 -0.41 -1.10
CA PHE A 140 16.46 -0.72 -2.39
C PHE A 140 17.01 0.54 -3.04
N TYR A 141 17.99 0.37 -3.93
CA TYR A 141 18.32 1.43 -4.88
C TYR A 141 17.19 1.58 -5.90
N GLU A 142 17.03 2.79 -6.44
CA GLU A 142 15.94 3.13 -7.37
C GLU A 142 15.83 2.11 -8.53
N LYS A 143 16.93 1.83 -9.23
CA LYS A 143 16.96 0.86 -10.33
C LYS A 143 16.60 -0.57 -9.92
N GLU A 144 16.99 -0.99 -8.72
CA GLU A 144 16.64 -2.32 -8.22
C GLU A 144 15.14 -2.42 -7.94
N TRP A 145 14.55 -1.36 -7.38
CA TRP A 145 13.13 -1.28 -7.11
C TRP A 145 12.32 -1.22 -8.41
N GLU A 146 12.77 -0.44 -9.39
CA GLU A 146 12.16 -0.39 -10.73
C GLU A 146 12.14 -1.77 -11.40
N ALA A 147 13.23 -2.53 -11.32
CA ALA A 147 13.31 -3.87 -11.87
C ALA A 147 12.34 -4.85 -11.16
N LEU A 148 12.27 -4.78 -9.83
CA LEU A 148 11.28 -5.54 -9.05
C LEU A 148 9.85 -5.17 -9.44
N ASN A 149 9.59 -3.89 -9.62
CA ASN A 149 8.29 -3.37 -9.98
C ASN A 149 7.87 -3.78 -11.41
N ALA A 150 8.80 -3.77 -12.36
CA ALA A 150 8.57 -4.26 -13.72
C ALA A 150 8.30 -5.77 -13.74
N SER A 151 9.03 -6.55 -12.93
CA SER A 151 8.78 -7.98 -12.76
C SER A 151 7.38 -8.23 -12.18
N ALA A 152 6.99 -7.50 -11.13
CA ALA A 152 5.64 -7.59 -10.57
C ALA A 152 4.57 -7.21 -11.59
N LEU A 153 4.76 -6.14 -12.37
CA LEU A 153 3.85 -5.77 -13.47
C LEU A 153 3.66 -6.92 -14.47
N SER A 154 4.72 -7.62 -14.85
CA SER A 154 4.62 -8.76 -15.77
C SER A 154 3.76 -9.90 -15.22
N ILE A 155 3.79 -10.11 -13.89
CA ILE A 155 2.92 -11.08 -13.20
C ILE A 155 1.47 -10.63 -13.29
N TYR A 156 1.17 -9.37 -12.95
CA TYR A 156 -0.21 -8.85 -13.05
C TYR A 156 -0.76 -8.93 -14.47
N ASN A 157 0.05 -8.59 -15.47
CA ASN A 157 -0.34 -8.70 -16.88
C ASN A 157 -0.66 -10.14 -17.28
N ARG A 158 0.12 -11.12 -16.81
CA ARG A 158 -0.09 -12.53 -17.13
C ARG A 158 -1.28 -13.12 -16.38
N LEU A 159 -1.49 -12.74 -15.12
CA LEU A 159 -2.67 -13.15 -14.35
C LEU A 159 -3.96 -12.55 -14.90
N GLY A 160 -3.89 -11.43 -15.63
CA GLY A 160 -5.06 -10.76 -16.21
C GLY A 160 -6.06 -10.26 -15.16
N THR A 161 -5.57 -9.79 -14.01
CA THR A 161 -6.41 -9.21 -12.96
C THR A 161 -5.78 -7.96 -12.37
N ASP A 162 -6.60 -6.95 -12.13
CA ASP A 162 -6.24 -5.76 -11.35
C ASP A 162 -6.64 -5.90 -9.87
N GLN A 163 -7.29 -7.01 -9.50
CA GLN A 163 -7.82 -7.21 -8.15
C GLN A 163 -6.79 -7.94 -7.28
N ASP A 164 -6.23 -7.21 -6.30
CA ASP A 164 -5.23 -7.74 -5.37
C ASP A 164 -5.72 -9.02 -4.63
N ALA A 165 -7.02 -9.14 -4.38
CA ALA A 165 -7.62 -10.30 -3.69
C ALA A 165 -7.52 -11.60 -4.50
N GLU A 166 -7.46 -11.53 -5.83
CA GLU A 166 -7.42 -12.70 -6.70
C GLU A 166 -6.00 -13.19 -7.02
N VAL A 167 -4.99 -12.34 -6.78
CA VAL A 167 -3.60 -12.57 -7.20
C VAL A 167 -3.09 -13.91 -6.69
N TRP A 168 -3.24 -14.19 -5.39
CA TRP A 168 -2.72 -15.42 -4.79
C TRP A 168 -3.49 -16.68 -5.18
N ARG A 169 -4.80 -16.56 -5.41
CA ARG A 169 -5.61 -17.67 -5.91
C ARG A 169 -5.13 -18.09 -7.29
N ARG A 170 -4.95 -17.13 -8.20
CA ARG A 170 -4.49 -17.40 -9.57
C ARG A 170 -3.01 -17.85 -9.62
N LEU A 171 -2.16 -17.32 -8.74
CA LEU A 171 -0.77 -17.78 -8.62
C LEU A 171 -0.65 -19.22 -8.14
N ALA A 172 -1.60 -19.73 -7.35
CA ALA A 172 -1.61 -21.12 -6.91
C ALA A 172 -1.82 -22.11 -8.07
N ASP A 173 -2.40 -21.65 -9.18
CA ASP A 173 -2.67 -22.46 -10.37
C ASP A 173 -1.50 -22.40 -11.40
N GLU A 174 -0.50 -21.53 -11.19
CA GLU A 174 0.67 -21.35 -12.09
C GLU A 174 2.01 -21.37 -11.31
N ASP A 175 2.62 -22.55 -11.17
CA ASP A 175 3.87 -22.75 -10.41
C ASP A 175 5.01 -21.81 -10.83
N THR A 176 5.21 -21.62 -12.14
CA THR A 176 6.27 -20.73 -12.66
C THR A 176 6.04 -19.28 -12.24
N LEU A 177 4.79 -18.82 -12.27
CA LEU A 177 4.46 -17.47 -11.81
C LEU A 177 4.59 -17.33 -10.30
N ALA A 178 4.28 -18.38 -9.53
CA ALA A 178 4.48 -18.39 -8.10
C ALA A 178 5.96 -18.18 -7.73
N VAL A 179 6.89 -18.86 -8.42
CA VAL A 179 8.34 -18.69 -8.24
C VAL A 179 8.78 -17.24 -8.54
N LEU A 180 8.25 -16.64 -9.62
CA LEU A 180 8.53 -15.25 -9.98
C LEU A 180 7.96 -14.27 -8.94
N ALA A 181 6.75 -14.51 -8.45
CA ALA A 181 6.15 -13.71 -7.38
C ALA A 181 7.03 -13.77 -6.11
N ASP A 182 7.45 -14.97 -5.72
CA ASP A 182 8.30 -15.22 -4.55
C ASP A 182 9.68 -14.55 -4.67
N THR A 183 10.19 -14.30 -5.88
CA THR A 183 11.42 -13.51 -6.08
C THR A 183 11.36 -12.15 -5.39
N THR A 184 10.21 -11.48 -5.44
CA THR A 184 10.03 -10.18 -4.76
C THR A 184 10.13 -10.35 -3.24
N PHE A 185 9.50 -11.39 -2.69
CA PHE A 185 9.49 -11.66 -1.25
C PHE A 185 10.87 -12.05 -0.76
N VAL A 186 11.57 -12.93 -1.48
CA VAL A 186 12.93 -13.37 -1.17
C VAL A 186 13.87 -12.15 -1.16
N ARG A 187 13.83 -11.30 -2.19
CA ARG A 187 14.68 -10.11 -2.27
C ARG A 187 14.43 -9.12 -1.13
N VAL A 188 13.17 -8.88 -0.76
CA VAL A 188 12.83 -8.05 0.40
C VAL A 188 13.32 -8.69 1.69
N MET A 189 13.09 -9.99 1.87
CA MET A 189 13.51 -10.70 3.06
C MET A 189 15.04 -10.67 3.23
N LEU A 190 15.80 -10.82 2.15
CA LEU A 190 17.27 -10.72 2.17
C LEU A 190 17.79 -9.34 2.58
N ARG A 191 16.99 -8.27 2.52
CA ARG A 191 17.36 -6.97 3.11
C ARG A 191 17.39 -7.00 4.65
N PHE A 192 16.81 -8.03 5.28
CA PHE A 192 16.83 -8.26 6.72
C PHE A 192 17.93 -9.24 7.19
N ARG A 193 19.00 -9.46 6.42
CA ARG A 193 20.14 -10.30 6.85
C ARG A 193 20.73 -9.88 8.21
N GLN A 194 20.76 -8.58 8.48
CA GLN A 194 21.06 -8.02 9.81
C GLN A 194 19.75 -7.72 10.53
N PHE A 195 19.01 -8.77 10.92
CA PHE A 195 17.60 -8.67 11.30
C PHE A 195 17.35 -7.61 12.38
N HIS A 196 18.15 -7.61 13.45
CA HIS A 196 17.95 -6.69 14.58
C HIS A 196 18.04 -5.21 14.16
N GLN A 197 19.11 -4.83 13.45
CA GLN A 197 19.33 -3.46 13.00
C GLN A 197 18.28 -3.03 11.96
N GLN A 198 17.96 -3.92 11.02
CA GLN A 198 17.01 -3.63 9.95
C GLN A 198 15.58 -3.54 10.49
N ARG A 199 15.20 -4.41 11.42
CA ARG A 199 13.93 -4.30 12.15
C ARG A 199 13.84 -2.96 12.88
N GLN A 200 14.85 -2.58 13.66
CA GLN A 200 14.83 -1.30 14.39
C GLN A 200 14.70 -0.11 13.45
N THR A 201 15.44 -0.12 12.34
CA THR A 201 15.37 0.93 11.32
C THR A 201 13.99 0.98 10.68
N PHE A 202 13.43 -0.18 10.32
CA PHE A 202 12.11 -0.31 9.73
C PHE A 202 11.02 0.19 10.70
N MET A 203 11.05 -0.26 11.95
CA MET A 203 10.14 0.17 13.02
C MET A 203 10.16 1.69 13.19
N ARG A 204 11.35 2.29 13.26
CA ARG A 204 11.50 3.75 13.39
C ARG A 204 10.86 4.48 12.20
N ARG A 205 11.20 4.07 10.97
CA ARG A 205 10.64 4.68 9.75
C ARG A 205 9.11 4.56 9.69
N MET A 206 8.57 3.42 10.09
CA MET A 206 7.12 3.20 10.15
C MET A 206 6.46 4.11 11.18
N THR A 207 6.98 4.18 12.40
CA THR A 207 6.45 5.04 13.46
C THR A 207 6.54 6.52 13.10
N ASP A 208 7.66 6.97 12.53
CA ASP A 208 7.84 8.37 12.12
C ASP A 208 6.80 8.78 11.06
N ARG A 209 6.53 7.90 10.09
CA ARG A 209 5.55 8.17 9.02
C ARG A 209 4.09 8.03 9.45
N LEU A 210 3.84 7.23 10.47
CA LEU A 210 2.48 7.02 11.02
C LEU A 210 2.13 8.03 12.12
N ARG A 211 3.09 8.89 12.50
CA ARG A 211 2.91 9.93 13.51
C ARG A 211 1.75 10.86 13.19
N ASP A 212 1.61 11.29 11.94
CA ASP A 212 0.54 12.19 11.51
C ASP A 212 -0.85 11.54 11.60
N GLN A 213 -0.89 10.21 11.48
CA GLN A 213 -2.09 9.39 11.59
C GLN A 213 -2.37 8.97 13.05
N ARG A 214 -1.54 9.44 14.00
CA ARG A 214 -1.58 9.10 15.44
C ARG A 214 -1.50 7.60 15.72
N PHE A 215 -1.03 6.80 14.76
CA PHE A 215 -0.93 5.37 14.89
C PHE A 215 0.48 4.97 15.35
N VAL A 216 0.57 4.15 16.40
CA VAL A 216 1.85 3.66 16.92
C VAL A 216 2.14 2.27 16.35
N PHE A 217 3.20 2.18 15.54
CA PHE A 217 3.65 0.90 15.00
C PHE A 217 4.49 0.16 16.05
N ALA A 218 3.96 -0.95 16.58
CA ALA A 218 4.52 -1.72 17.69
C ALA A 218 5.08 -3.07 17.22
N ASP A 219 5.86 -3.75 18.06
CA ASP A 219 6.50 -5.04 17.71
C ASP A 219 5.47 -6.08 17.23
N GLN A 220 4.27 -6.12 17.82
CA GLN A 220 3.19 -7.02 17.38
C GLN A 220 2.71 -6.73 15.94
N HIS A 221 2.68 -5.45 15.53
CA HIS A 221 2.34 -5.07 14.15
C HIS A 221 3.44 -5.50 13.19
N PHE A 222 4.70 -5.41 13.61
CA PHE A 222 5.83 -5.92 12.84
C PHE A 222 5.79 -7.44 12.72
N GLU A 223 5.56 -8.18 13.80
CA GLU A 223 5.45 -9.63 13.79
C GLU A 223 4.33 -10.10 12.85
N ALA A 224 3.14 -9.52 12.96
CA ALA A 224 2.01 -9.82 12.08
C ALA A 224 2.31 -9.49 10.61
N LEU A 225 2.94 -8.35 10.34
CA LEU A 225 3.36 -7.96 8.99
C LEU A 225 4.41 -8.94 8.44
N PHE A 226 5.42 -9.28 9.22
CA PHE A 226 6.52 -10.14 8.80
C PHE A 226 6.05 -11.56 8.51
N ASP A 227 5.23 -12.14 9.40
CA ASP A 227 4.64 -13.47 9.18
C ASP A 227 3.67 -13.47 7.98
N ALA A 228 2.90 -12.40 7.79
CA ALA A 228 2.00 -12.31 6.65
C ALA A 228 2.76 -12.29 5.32
N LEU A 229 3.78 -11.43 5.21
CA LEU A 229 4.59 -11.30 4.01
C LEU A 229 5.42 -12.56 3.76
N PHE A 230 6.22 -12.99 4.73
CA PHE A 230 7.27 -13.99 4.50
C PHE A 230 6.91 -15.39 4.96
N GLY A 231 5.85 -15.58 5.74
CA GLY A 231 5.50 -16.89 6.29
C GLY A 231 5.27 -17.98 5.25
N ARG A 232 4.92 -17.63 4.00
CA ARG A 232 4.83 -18.60 2.90
C ARG A 232 6.19 -19.20 2.52
N LEU A 233 7.26 -18.42 2.61
CA LEU A 233 8.63 -18.87 2.28
C LEU A 233 9.13 -19.93 3.26
N ARG A 234 8.62 -19.95 4.51
CA ARG A 234 8.97 -21.01 5.48
C ARG A 234 8.59 -22.40 5.00
N ALA A 235 7.51 -22.53 4.22
CA ALA A 235 7.08 -23.84 3.73
C ALA A 235 8.15 -24.46 2.82
N GLY A 236 8.80 -23.65 1.99
CA GLY A 236 9.89 -24.08 1.11
C GLY A 236 11.25 -24.31 1.80
N LEU A 237 11.34 -24.13 3.12
CA LEU A 237 12.59 -24.35 3.88
C LEU A 237 12.54 -25.61 4.76
N ARG A 238 11.46 -26.39 4.69
CA ARG A 238 11.23 -27.53 5.60
C ARG A 238 12.11 -28.72 5.28
N THR A 239 12.28 -29.04 4.00
CA THR A 239 13.07 -30.20 3.54
C THR A 239 14.35 -29.76 2.84
N GLU A 240 15.35 -30.64 2.78
CA GLU A 240 16.59 -30.37 2.04
C GLU A 240 16.35 -30.19 0.54
N PHE A 241 15.41 -30.94 -0.02
CA PHE A 241 15.03 -30.82 -1.42
C PHE A 241 14.43 -29.44 -1.73
N ASP A 242 13.50 -28.95 -0.89
CA ASP A 242 12.90 -27.63 -1.08
C ASP A 242 13.94 -26.50 -0.93
N ARG A 243 14.90 -26.65 -0.02
CA ARG A 243 16.02 -25.72 0.15
C ARG A 243 16.91 -25.68 -1.09
N ALA A 244 17.25 -26.85 -1.64
CA ALA A 244 18.01 -26.92 -2.88
C ALA A 244 17.25 -26.25 -4.04
N HIS A 245 15.93 -26.41 -4.11
CA HIS A 245 15.09 -25.74 -5.11
C HIS A 245 15.12 -24.21 -4.95
N ILE A 246 15.08 -23.70 -3.72
CA ILE A 246 15.25 -22.27 -3.43
C ILE A 246 16.61 -21.78 -3.93
N ASP A 247 17.69 -22.51 -3.66
CA ASP A 247 19.03 -22.11 -4.08
C ASP A 247 19.20 -22.14 -5.62
N VAL A 248 18.55 -23.10 -6.30
CA VAL A 248 18.53 -23.16 -7.77
C VAL A 248 17.82 -21.95 -8.38
N HIS A 249 16.68 -21.52 -7.82
CA HIS A 249 15.90 -20.41 -8.39
C HIS A 249 16.40 -19.03 -8.01
N TYR A 250 16.92 -18.88 -6.79
CA TYR A 250 17.23 -17.57 -6.21
C TYR A 250 18.73 -17.33 -5.98
N GLY A 251 19.55 -18.35 -6.19
CA GLY A 251 21.00 -18.30 -6.06
C GLY A 251 21.50 -19.07 -4.83
N GLU A 252 22.71 -19.63 -4.95
CA GLU A 252 23.34 -20.47 -3.93
C GLU A 252 23.43 -19.77 -2.56
N GLY A 253 23.07 -20.50 -1.50
CA GLY A 253 23.09 -19.99 -0.11
C GLY A 253 21.92 -19.07 0.25
N THR A 254 20.91 -18.95 -0.63
CA THR A 254 19.70 -18.20 -0.33
C THR A 254 18.89 -18.90 0.75
N ALA A 255 18.69 -20.21 0.67
CA ALA A 255 17.94 -20.98 1.65
C ALA A 255 18.53 -20.80 3.07
N ASP A 256 19.84 -20.90 3.21
CA ASP A 256 20.56 -20.65 4.46
C ASP A 256 20.37 -19.23 4.98
N ALA A 257 20.43 -18.22 4.11
CA ALA A 257 20.21 -16.85 4.50
C ALA A 257 18.77 -16.63 5.01
N LEU A 258 17.77 -17.21 4.34
CA LEU A 258 16.37 -17.11 4.76
C LEU A 258 16.13 -17.83 6.09
N MET A 259 16.71 -19.03 6.30
CA MET A 259 16.63 -19.74 7.57
C MET A 259 17.19 -18.91 8.73
N ARG A 260 18.39 -18.34 8.57
CA ARG A 260 19.00 -17.48 9.61
C ARG A 260 18.15 -16.28 9.97
N ILE A 261 17.45 -15.69 9.00
CA ILE A 261 16.55 -14.56 9.24
C ILE A 261 15.31 -15.03 10.01
N PHE A 262 14.73 -16.18 9.63
CA PHE A 262 13.60 -16.76 10.37
C PHE A 262 13.99 -17.14 11.80
N ASP A 263 15.17 -17.71 12.03
CA ASP A 263 15.66 -18.02 13.38
C ASP A 263 15.78 -16.76 14.25
N GLN A 264 16.30 -15.67 13.68
CA GLN A 264 16.39 -14.38 14.37
C GLN A 264 15.01 -13.77 14.65
N PHE A 265 14.07 -13.94 13.72
CA PHE A 265 12.67 -13.54 13.91
C PHE A 265 12.00 -14.35 15.02
N ASP A 266 12.16 -15.67 15.03
CA ASP A 266 11.58 -16.55 16.04
C ASP A 266 12.16 -16.29 17.43
N LYS A 267 13.48 -16.10 17.51
CA LYS A 267 14.15 -15.67 18.75
C LYS A 267 13.55 -14.36 19.27
N HIS A 268 13.38 -13.37 18.39
CA HIS A 268 12.78 -12.10 18.77
C HIS A 268 11.34 -12.25 19.28
N ARG A 269 10.52 -13.05 18.61
CA ARG A 269 9.15 -13.33 19.01
C ARG A 269 9.09 -14.02 20.38
N MET A 270 9.99 -14.97 20.64
CA MET A 270 10.13 -15.60 21.96
C MET A 270 10.55 -14.59 23.03
N GLU A 271 11.50 -13.72 22.74
CA GLU A 271 11.94 -12.65 23.66
C GLU A 271 10.81 -11.67 24.00
N GLN A 272 9.89 -11.41 23.06
CA GLN A 272 8.73 -10.55 23.30
C GLN A 272 7.60 -11.25 24.07
N ALA A 273 7.43 -12.56 23.86
CA ALA A 273 6.50 -13.38 24.60
C ALA A 273 6.98 -13.68 26.04
N ALA A 274 8.29 -13.60 26.30
CA ALA A 274 8.86 -13.87 27.60
C ALA A 274 8.35 -12.85 28.66
N PRO A 275 7.86 -13.31 29.81
CA PRO A 275 7.40 -12.43 30.88
C PRO A 275 8.57 -11.61 31.45
N VAL A 276 8.34 -10.33 31.74
CA VAL A 276 9.35 -9.47 32.34
C VAL A 276 9.49 -9.86 33.80
N HIS A 277 10.70 -10.29 34.17
CA HIS A 277 11.05 -10.55 35.56
C HIS A 277 11.39 -9.22 36.22
N VAL A 278 10.48 -8.73 37.06
CA VAL A 278 10.72 -7.54 37.87
C VAL A 278 11.49 -7.97 39.12
N LEU A 279 12.42 -7.13 39.61
CA LEU A 279 13.09 -7.32 40.90
C LEU A 279 12.04 -7.65 41.98
N GLY A 280 12.12 -8.86 42.56
CA GLY A 280 11.13 -9.39 43.50
C GLY A 280 10.40 -10.66 43.05
N GLY A 281 10.77 -11.28 41.91
CA GLY A 281 10.27 -12.61 41.52
C GLY A 281 8.82 -12.65 41.00
N ARG A 282 8.17 -11.48 40.88
CA ARG A 282 6.86 -11.37 40.22
C ARG A 282 7.04 -11.31 38.71
N GLN A 283 6.51 -12.32 38.02
CA GLN A 283 6.33 -12.27 36.57
C GLN A 283 5.18 -11.32 36.26
N MET A 284 5.45 -10.25 35.51
CA MET A 284 4.40 -9.41 34.95
C MET A 284 4.43 -9.52 33.41
N PRO A 285 3.25 -9.52 32.76
CA PRO A 285 3.20 -9.31 31.32
C PRO A 285 3.88 -7.98 31.02
N ARG A 286 4.73 -7.95 29.98
CA ARG A 286 5.48 -6.75 29.60
C ARG A 286 4.48 -5.59 29.40
N PRO A 287 4.57 -4.49 30.17
CA PRO A 287 3.70 -3.36 29.94
C PRO A 287 3.93 -2.88 28.50
N MET A 288 2.84 -2.64 27.77
CA MET A 288 2.89 -2.02 26.47
C MET A 288 3.56 -0.66 26.65
N LEU A 289 4.84 -0.58 26.30
CA LEU A 289 5.55 0.68 26.22
C LEU A 289 4.93 1.44 25.04
N ALA A 290 3.84 2.15 25.30
CA ALA A 290 3.69 3.47 24.73
C ALA A 290 4.99 4.20 25.12
N GLN A 291 5.96 4.21 24.20
CA GLN A 291 7.20 4.92 24.42
C GLN A 291 6.81 6.33 24.86
N ARG A 292 7.23 6.66 26.09
CA ARG A 292 7.10 7.97 26.74
C ARG A 292 7.00 9.07 25.69
N SER A 293 5.86 9.74 25.67
CA SER A 293 5.71 11.04 25.04
C SER A 293 6.82 11.96 25.59
N MET A 294 7.89 12.16 24.81
CA MET A 294 8.93 13.14 25.10
C MET A 294 8.42 14.55 24.76
N LEU A 295 7.28 14.91 25.36
CA LEU A 295 6.70 16.24 25.38
C LEU A 295 6.63 16.67 26.84
N GLY A 296 7.66 17.38 27.31
CA GLY A 296 7.67 17.91 28.66
C GLY A 296 9.05 18.23 29.23
N ALA A 297 9.82 19.08 28.55
CA ALA A 297 10.94 19.78 29.17
C ALA A 297 11.02 21.21 28.62
N THR A 298 10.02 22.03 28.94
CA THR A 298 10.17 23.49 28.98
C THR A 298 11.04 23.84 30.19
N PRO A 299 12.23 24.45 30.02
CA PRO A 299 12.93 25.04 31.15
C PRO A 299 12.13 26.26 31.62
N GLY A 300 11.68 26.21 32.86
CA GLY A 300 10.99 27.32 33.50
C GLY A 300 11.88 28.56 33.53
N ALA A 301 11.34 29.66 33.00
CA ALA A 301 11.86 30.99 33.22
C ALA A 301 11.90 31.29 34.72
N LYS A 302 13.09 31.35 35.31
CA LYS A 302 13.29 32.01 36.60
C LYS A 302 13.45 33.51 36.35
N ARG A 303 12.40 34.25 36.70
CA ARG A 303 12.52 35.66 37.09
C ARG A 303 13.30 35.74 38.40
N ARG A 304 14.42 36.45 38.39
CA ARG A 304 14.75 37.54 39.32
C ARG A 304 16.05 38.18 38.86
#